data_AF-A0A8J5MPA5-F1
#
_entry.id   AF-A0A8J5MPA5-F1
#
_cell.length_a   1.000
_cell.length_b   1.000
_cell.length_c   1.000
_cell.angle_alpha   90.00
_cell.angle_beta   90.00
_cell.angle_gamma   90.00
#
_symmetry.space_group_name_H-M   'P 1'
#
loop_
_entity.id
_entity.type
_entity.pdbx_description
1 polymer ?
#
loop_
_entity_poly.entity_id
_entity_poly.type
_entity_poly.pdbx_seq_one_letter_code
_entity_poly.pdbx_strand_id
1 'polypeptide(L)'
;MSFLQTEVISHTRRVCSLYKRGLRNLEAWYDRRPMYRYRAVLLRARFDENKDVKDMRVAQQLIEGGEKELFSLQHYQPRQFPLSPGGVSHGRVVDAPDWVLDYWHPMEKAAYPEYFARREQRKKEYVEWWEKTYGKPFEHSH
;
A
#
# COMPACT_ATOMS: atom_id res chain seq x y z
N MET A 1 3.23 -3.63 -6.66
CA MET A 1 3.17 -3.89 -5.20
C MET A 1 3.26 -5.39 -5.01
N SER A 2 4.42 -5.89 -4.61
CA SER A 2 4.58 -7.31 -4.25
C SER A 2 3.73 -7.59 -3.00
N PHE A 3 2.78 -8.52 -3.10
CA PHE A 3 1.96 -8.99 -1.98
C PHE A 3 2.71 -9.94 -1.03
N LEU A 4 4.00 -10.14 -1.26
CA LEU A 4 4.84 -11.02 -0.47
C LEU A 4 5.24 -10.30 0.82
N GLN A 5 4.89 -10.88 1.98
CA GLN A 5 5.43 -10.42 3.26
C GLN A 5 6.92 -10.71 3.25
N THR A 6 7.72 -9.66 3.03
CA THR A 6 9.18 -9.74 3.04
C THR A 6 9.75 -9.86 4.45
N GLU A 7 8.97 -9.47 5.47
CA GLU A 7 9.39 -9.39 6.86
C GLU A 7 8.29 -9.88 7.81
N VAL A 8 8.71 -10.40 8.96
CA VAL A 8 7.81 -10.78 10.05
C VAL A 8 7.15 -9.52 10.63
N ILE A 9 5.82 -9.52 10.72
CA ILE A 9 5.07 -8.38 11.26
C ILE A 9 5.29 -8.29 12.78
N SER A 10 5.93 -7.22 13.23
CA SER A 10 6.14 -6.94 14.64
C SER A 10 4.82 -6.72 15.41
N HIS A 11 4.84 -6.99 16.72
CA HIS A 11 3.71 -6.73 17.60
C HIS A 11 3.21 -5.28 17.51
N THR A 12 4.14 -4.30 17.54
CA THR A 12 3.81 -2.89 17.41
C THR A 12 3.08 -2.57 16.10
N ARG A 13 3.52 -3.15 14.98
CA ARG A 13 2.86 -2.98 13.68
C ARG A 13 1.45 -3.60 13.66
N ARG A 14 1.25 -4.74 14.34
CA ARG A 14 -0.08 -5.34 14.53
C ARG A 14 -1.01 -4.43 15.33
N VAL A 15 -0.55 -3.89 16.47
CA VAL A 15 -1.31 -2.93 17.29
C VAL A 15 -1.68 -1.68 16.47
N CYS A 16 -0.70 -1.07 15.79
CA CYS A 16 -0.95 0.12 14.95
C CYS A 16 -1.95 -0.17 13.83
N SER A 17 -1.86 -1.35 13.20
CA SER A 17 -2.81 -1.80 12.18
C SER A 17 -4.23 -1.97 12.74
N LEU A 18 -4.37 -2.63 13.90
CA LEU A 18 -5.63 -2.80 14.60
C LEU A 18 -6.26 -1.45 14.96
N TYR A 19 -5.48 -0.54 15.56
CA TYR A 19 -5.92 0.81 15.90
C TYR A 19 -6.41 1.60 14.68
N LYS A 20 -5.63 1.59 13.58
CA LYS A 20 -6.01 2.25 12.33
C LYS A 20 -7.31 1.67 11.76
N ARG A 21 -7.45 0.35 11.72
CA ARG A 21 -8.67 -0.31 11.23
C ARG A 21 -9.87 -0.01 12.12
N GLY A 22 -9.70 -0.02 13.45
CA GLY A 22 -10.73 0.39 14.40
C GLY A 22 -11.23 1.81 14.15
N LEU A 23 -10.33 2.77 13.95
CA LEU A 23 -10.71 4.15 13.62
C LEU A 23 -11.45 4.26 12.28
N ARG A 24 -10.99 3.54 11.24
CA ARG A 24 -11.69 3.53 9.93
C ARG A 24 -13.08 2.89 10.01
N ASN A 25 -13.23 1.87 10.84
CA ASN A 25 -14.52 1.26 11.12
C ASN A 25 -15.46 2.24 11.84
N LEU A 26 -14.96 2.97 12.85
CA LEU A 26 -15.73 4.03 13.51
C LEU A 26 -16.14 5.14 12.53
N GLU A 27 -15.23 5.56 11.65
CA GLU A 27 -15.53 6.58 10.63
C GLU A 27 -16.57 6.10 9.59
N ALA A 28 -16.73 4.78 9.41
CA ALA A 28 -17.77 4.21 8.56
C ALA A 28 -19.15 4.22 9.26
N TRP A 29 -19.20 3.95 10.56
CA TRP A 29 -20.45 3.97 11.36
C TRP A 29 -20.95 5.38 11.68
N TYR A 30 -20.03 6.32 11.98
CA TYR A 30 -20.37 7.67 12.41
C TYR A 30 -20.12 8.67 11.29
N ASP A 31 -21.18 9.06 10.58
CA ASP A 31 -21.18 10.04 9.49
C ASP A 31 -20.75 11.44 9.96
N ARG A 32 -21.28 11.88 11.12
CA ARG A 32 -21.03 13.22 11.66
C ARG A 32 -19.67 13.30 12.34
N ARG A 33 -18.86 14.27 11.91
CA ARG A 33 -17.49 14.49 12.41
C ARG A 33 -17.39 14.61 13.94
N PRO A 34 -18.26 15.35 14.65
CA PRO A 34 -18.17 15.45 16.12
C PRO A 34 -18.41 14.11 16.83
N MET A 35 -19.39 13.32 16.37
CA MET A 35 -19.68 12.00 16.94
C MET A 35 -18.52 11.03 16.71
N TYR A 36 -17.99 11.01 15.49
CA TYR A 36 -16.78 10.23 15.19
C TYR A 36 -15.62 10.62 16.10
N ARG A 37 -15.34 11.92 16.27
CA ARG A 37 -14.23 12.41 17.08
C ARG A 37 -14.36 12.00 18.54
N TYR A 38 -15.55 12.10 19.11
CA TYR A 38 -15.81 11.62 20.47
C TYR A 38 -15.49 10.12 20.61
N ARG A 39 -16.00 9.29 19.69
CA ARG A 39 -15.77 7.83 19.69
C ARG A 39 -14.30 7.47 19.44
N ALA A 40 -13.61 8.19 18.58
CA ALA A 40 -12.19 7.99 18.30
C ALA A 40 -11.33 8.28 19.54
N VAL A 41 -11.67 9.29 20.33
CA VAL A 41 -10.98 9.59 21.59
C VAL A 41 -11.22 8.50 22.63
N LEU A 42 -12.45 8.00 22.75
CA LEU A 42 -12.74 6.86 23.64
C LEU A 42 -11.98 5.60 23.21
N LEU A 43 -11.92 5.30 21.91
CA LEU A 43 -11.11 4.19 21.41
C LEU A 43 -9.64 4.40 21.75
N ARG A 44 -9.11 5.61 21.55
CA ARG A 44 -7.71 5.92 21.88
C ARG A 44 -7.42 5.71 23.37
N ALA A 45 -8.31 6.16 24.25
CA ALA A 45 -8.18 5.96 25.70
C ALA A 45 -8.07 4.46 26.06
N ARG A 46 -8.90 3.59 25.46
CA ARG A 46 -8.81 2.13 25.66
C ARG A 46 -7.46 1.54 25.26
N PHE A 47 -6.86 2.04 24.17
CA PHE A 47 -5.52 1.63 23.75
C PHE A 47 -4.44 2.17 24.70
N ASP A 48 -4.58 3.41 25.15
CA ASP A 48 -3.63 4.05 26.07
C ASP A 48 -3.65 3.40 27.47
N GLU A 49 -4.80 2.92 27.95
CA GLU A 49 -4.93 2.13 29.19
C GLU A 49 -4.06 0.86 29.18
N ASN A 50 -3.88 0.25 28.01
CA ASN A 50 -3.15 -1.00 27.83
C ASN A 50 -1.74 -0.81 27.23
N LYS A 51 -1.23 0.42 27.17
CA LYS A 51 0.05 0.72 26.50
C LYS A 51 1.28 0.16 27.23
N ASP A 52 1.20 0.07 28.56
CA ASP A 52 2.33 -0.27 29.45
C ASP A 52 2.34 -1.76 29.87
N VAL A 53 1.60 -2.62 29.15
CA VAL A 53 1.58 -4.07 29.40
C VAL A 53 2.93 -4.69 29.03
N LYS A 54 3.65 -5.19 30.04
CA LYS A 54 4.98 -5.80 29.88
C LYS A 54 4.93 -7.28 29.49
N ASP A 55 3.87 -7.99 29.88
CA ASP A 55 3.72 -9.40 29.52
C ASP A 55 3.21 -9.54 28.08
N MET A 56 4.08 -10.08 27.22
CA MET A 56 3.78 -10.29 25.80
C MET A 56 2.64 -11.29 25.57
N ARG A 57 2.41 -12.24 26.48
CA ARG A 57 1.30 -13.20 26.35
C ARG A 57 -0.04 -12.49 26.52
N VAL A 58 -0.12 -11.62 27.52
CA VAL A 58 -1.31 -10.78 27.77
C VAL A 58 -1.50 -9.80 26.62
N ALA A 59 -0.43 -9.15 26.15
CA ALA A 59 -0.51 -8.23 25.02
C ALA A 59 -1.04 -8.91 23.74
N GLN A 60 -0.61 -10.15 23.47
CA GLN A 60 -1.12 -10.93 22.35
C GLN A 60 -2.61 -11.29 22.52
N GLN A 61 -3.02 -11.71 23.72
CA GLN A 61 -4.44 -11.99 24.01
C GLN A 61 -5.31 -10.74 23.82
N LEU A 62 -4.82 -9.56 24.21
CA LEU A 62 -5.52 -8.29 24.01
C LEU A 62 -5.68 -7.96 22.53
N ILE A 63 -4.65 -8.18 21.70
CA ILE A 63 -4.76 -8.02 20.25
C ILE A 63 -5.80 -9.00 19.69
N GLU A 64 -5.75 -10.27 20.07
CA GLU A 64 -6.69 -11.28 19.58
C GLU A 64 -8.14 -10.95 19.99
N GLY A 65 -8.34 -10.45 21.21
CA GLY A 65 -9.63 -9.93 21.66
C GLY A 65 -10.10 -8.73 20.83
N GLY A 66 -9.21 -7.77 20.57
CA GLY A 66 -9.51 -6.59 19.78
C GLY A 66 -9.80 -6.90 18.30
N GLU A 67 -9.13 -7.89 17.71
CA GLU A 67 -9.43 -8.38 16.34
C GLU A 67 -10.82 -9.02 16.28
N LYS A 68 -11.19 -9.85 17.28
CA LYS A 68 -12.51 -10.46 17.37
C LYS A 68 -13.62 -9.41 17.55
N GLU A 69 -13.38 -8.42 18.41
CA GLU A 69 -14.30 -7.30 18.61
C GLU A 69 -14.47 -6.50 17.32
N LEU A 70 -13.37 -6.15 16.64
CA LEU A 70 -13.40 -5.41 15.39
C LEU A 70 -14.15 -6.16 14.29
N PHE A 71 -13.93 -7.47 14.17
CA PHE A 71 -14.62 -8.32 13.21
C PHE A 71 -16.13 -8.34 13.47
N SER A 72 -16.53 -8.47 14.74
CA SER A 72 -17.94 -8.54 15.14
C SER A 72 -18.68 -7.21 14.93
N LEU A 73 -17.98 -6.08 15.10
CA LEU A 73 -18.53 -4.72 14.98
C LEU A 73 -18.23 -4.07 13.61
N GLN A 74 -17.78 -4.85 12.63
CA GLN A 74 -17.39 -4.32 11.34
C GLN A 74 -18.60 -3.72 10.61
N HIS A 75 -18.43 -2.52 10.06
CA HIS A 75 -19.45 -1.91 9.21
C HIS A 75 -19.66 -2.77 7.96
N TYR A 76 -20.92 -3.04 7.61
CA TYR A 76 -21.28 -3.89 6.46
C TYR A 76 -20.70 -3.38 5.13
N GLN A 77 -20.56 -2.06 4.99
CA GLN A 77 -19.95 -1.41 3.83
C GLN A 77 -18.87 -0.41 4.28
N PRO A 78 -17.62 -0.85 4.52
CA PRO A 78 -16.57 0.04 4.98
C PRO A 78 -16.28 1.17 3.99
N ARG A 79 -16.02 2.38 4.50
CA ARG A 79 -15.65 3.53 3.65
C ARG A 79 -14.26 3.32 3.06
N GLN A 80 -14.18 3.23 1.73
CA GLN A 80 -12.93 3.15 0.97
C GLN A 80 -12.59 4.50 0.33
N PHE A 81 -11.29 4.82 0.25
CA PHE A 81 -10.85 5.97 -0.54
C PHE A 81 -10.96 5.65 -2.04
N PRO A 82 -11.32 6.61 -2.89
CA PRO A 82 -11.61 6.34 -4.29
C PRO A 82 -10.50 5.56 -5.03
N LEU A 83 -9.24 5.96 -4.83
CA LEU A 83 -8.08 5.36 -5.51
C LEU A 83 -7.45 4.19 -4.75
N SER A 84 -7.90 3.89 -3.52
CA SER A 84 -7.38 2.73 -2.77
C SER A 84 -8.01 1.43 -3.29
N PRO A 85 -7.36 0.27 -3.12
CA PRO A 85 -7.95 -1.02 -3.48
C PRO A 85 -9.36 -1.19 -2.90
N GLY A 86 -10.32 -1.53 -3.75
CA GLY A 86 -11.76 -1.62 -3.39
C GLY A 86 -12.51 -0.28 -3.41
N GLY A 87 -11.84 0.82 -3.74
CA GLY A 87 -12.47 2.13 -3.98
C GLY A 87 -13.10 2.27 -5.36
N VAL A 88 -14.03 3.22 -5.49
CA VAL A 88 -14.84 3.44 -6.71
C VAL A 88 -14.06 3.91 -7.95
N SER A 89 -12.80 4.32 -7.79
CA SER A 89 -11.92 4.74 -8.89
C SER A 89 -10.59 4.00 -8.89
N HIS A 90 -10.49 2.89 -8.16
CA HIS A 90 -9.29 2.07 -8.15
C HIS A 90 -9.08 1.42 -9.52
N GLY A 91 -7.89 1.62 -10.10
CA GLY A 91 -7.59 1.11 -11.45
C GLY A 91 -8.44 1.73 -12.56
N ARG A 92 -9.05 2.91 -12.31
CA ARG A 92 -9.86 3.61 -13.32
C ARG A 92 -9.03 4.02 -14.53
N VAL A 93 -7.80 4.49 -14.28
CA VAL A 93 -6.84 4.83 -15.34
C VAL A 93 -5.87 3.68 -15.45
N VAL A 94 -5.73 3.15 -16.66
CA VAL A 94 -4.75 2.11 -16.98
C VAL A 94 -3.58 2.79 -17.65
N ASP A 95 -2.44 2.78 -16.96
CA ASP A 95 -1.19 3.30 -17.53
C ASP A 95 -0.58 2.23 -18.44
N ALA A 96 -0.43 2.56 -19.73
CA ALA A 96 0.25 1.69 -20.67
C ALA A 96 1.74 1.58 -20.27
N PRO A 97 2.33 0.37 -20.34
CA PRO A 97 3.73 0.22 -20.01
C PRO A 97 4.63 0.90 -21.05
N ASP A 98 5.75 1.47 -20.61
CA ASP A 98 6.63 2.31 -21.46
C ASP A 98 7.12 1.60 -22.73
N TRP A 99 7.38 0.29 -22.66
CA TRP A 99 7.87 -0.50 -23.78
C TRP A 99 6.90 -0.53 -24.98
N VAL A 100 5.61 -0.18 -24.80
CA VAL A 100 4.65 -0.06 -25.91
C VAL A 100 5.12 0.98 -26.94
N LEU A 101 5.82 2.02 -26.49
CA LEU A 101 6.34 3.07 -27.36
C LEU A 101 7.47 2.58 -28.30
N ASP A 102 8.11 1.45 -27.98
CA ASP A 102 9.11 0.85 -28.85
C ASP A 102 8.50 0.33 -30.17
N TYR A 103 7.23 -0.06 -30.14
CA TYR A 103 6.49 -0.61 -31.28
C TYR A 103 5.88 0.45 -32.21
N TRP A 104 5.95 1.74 -31.87
CA TRP A 104 5.40 2.81 -32.71
C TRP A 104 6.09 2.88 -34.08
N HIS A 105 5.34 3.22 -35.12
CA HIS A 105 5.88 3.37 -36.45
C HIS A 105 6.88 4.54 -36.50
N PRO A 106 8.00 4.48 -37.26
CA PRO A 106 8.99 5.56 -37.30
C PRO A 106 8.41 6.95 -37.61
N MET A 107 7.37 7.02 -38.45
CA MET A 107 6.68 8.29 -38.74
C MET A 107 5.95 8.87 -37.52
N GLU A 108 5.36 8.01 -36.67
CA GLU A 108 4.71 8.44 -35.43
C GLU A 108 5.75 8.90 -34.40
N LYS A 109 6.91 8.23 -34.35
CA LYS A 109 8.04 8.66 -33.52
C LYS A 109 8.62 9.99 -33.97
N ALA A 110 8.69 10.22 -35.28
CA ALA A 110 9.20 11.44 -35.88
C ALA A 110 8.36 12.68 -35.53
N ALA A 111 7.10 12.52 -35.13
CA ALA A 111 6.27 13.61 -34.61
C ALA A 111 6.77 14.15 -33.26
N TYR A 112 7.55 13.36 -32.50
CA TYR A 112 8.04 13.69 -31.15
C TYR A 112 9.57 13.50 -31.03
N PRO A 113 10.38 14.22 -31.83
CA PRO A 113 11.80 13.94 -31.97
C PRO A 113 12.59 14.12 -30.66
N GLU A 114 12.32 15.20 -29.91
CA GLU A 114 13.00 15.46 -28.64
C GLU A 114 12.68 14.41 -27.57
N TYR A 115 11.43 13.94 -27.52
CA TYR A 115 10.99 12.94 -26.56
C TYR A 115 11.69 11.60 -26.81
N PHE A 116 11.69 11.11 -28.05
CA PHE A 116 12.33 9.84 -28.40
C PHE A 116 13.86 9.90 -28.28
N ALA A 117 14.49 11.04 -28.61
CA ALA A 117 15.93 11.22 -28.41
C ALA A 117 16.33 11.10 -26.93
N ARG A 118 15.57 11.74 -26.02
CA ARG A 118 15.79 11.62 -24.56
C ARG A 118 15.48 10.22 -24.03
N ARG A 119 14.46 9.55 -24.59
CA ARG A 119 14.10 8.19 -24.20
C ARG A 119 15.22 7.19 -24.52
N GLU A 120 15.83 7.28 -25.69
CA GLU A 120 16.96 6.40 -26.06
C GLU A 120 18.19 6.61 -25.17
N GLN A 121 18.46 7.85 -24.74
CA GLN A 121 19.51 8.12 -23.75
C GLN A 121 19.22 7.40 -22.42
N ARG A 122 17.99 7.54 -21.89
CA ARG A 122 17.58 6.88 -20.64
C ARG A 122 17.61 5.35 -20.71
N LYS A 123 17.29 4.77 -21.87
CA LYS A 123 17.39 3.31 -22.07
C LYS A 123 18.84 2.84 -21.95
N LYS A 124 19.79 3.58 -22.52
CA LYS A 124 21.22 3.28 -22.40
C LYS A 124 21.70 3.40 -20.96
N GLU A 125 21.36 4.50 -20.29
CA GLU A 125 21.67 4.72 -18.87
C GLU A 125 21.12 3.59 -17.98
N TYR A 126 19.91 3.11 -18.26
CA TYR A 126 19.31 2.00 -17.54
C TYR A 126 20.09 0.69 -17.74
N VAL A 127 20.49 0.37 -18.97
CA VAL A 127 21.31 -0.83 -19.25
C VAL A 127 22.66 -0.75 -18.56
N GLU A 128 23.34 0.40 -18.64
CA GLU A 128 24.63 0.63 -17.96
C GLU A 128 24.49 0.48 -16.44
N TRP A 129 23.44 1.07 -15.85
CA TRP A 129 23.14 0.93 -14.43
C TRP A 129 22.84 -0.52 -14.04
N TRP A 130 22.09 -1.25 -14.87
CA TRP A 130 21.73 -2.64 -14.63
C TRP A 130 22.96 -3.54 -14.64
N GLU A 131 23.79 -3.45 -15.69
CA GLU A 131 25.05 -4.21 -15.80
C GLU A 131 25.99 -3.93 -14.63
N LYS A 132 26.05 -2.68 -14.18
CA LYS A 132 26.85 -2.30 -13.00
C LYS A 132 26.32 -2.90 -11.70
N THR A 133 24.99 -2.98 -11.54
CA THR A 133 24.35 -3.38 -10.28
C THR A 133 24.27 -4.90 -10.14
N TYR A 134 23.98 -5.61 -11.23
CA TYR A 134 23.70 -7.05 -11.22
C TYR A 134 24.71 -7.88 -12.02
N GLY A 135 25.65 -7.23 -12.72
CA GLY A 135 26.57 -7.89 -13.64
C GLY A 135 25.93 -8.19 -14.99
N LYS A 136 26.75 -8.62 -15.95
CA LYS A 136 26.25 -9.13 -17.24
C LYS A 136 25.64 -10.52 -17.04
N PRO A 137 24.51 -10.83 -17.69
CA PRO A 137 23.98 -12.19 -17.68
C PRO A 137 25.03 -13.17 -18.21
N PHE A 138 25.11 -14.37 -17.63
CA PHE A 138 26.04 -15.41 -18.09
C PHE A 138 25.79 -15.72 -19.57
N GLU A 139 26.80 -15.49 -20.42
CA GLU A 139 26.80 -15.99 -21.80
C GLU A 139 26.73 -17.51 -21.77
N HIS A 140 25.60 -18.08 -22.18
CA HIS A 140 25.56 -19.51 -22.50
C HIS A 140 26.26 -19.69 -23.84
N SER A 141 27.51 -20.14 -23.81
CA SER A 141 28.18 -20.67 -25.00
C SER A 141 27.40 -21.92 -25.44
N HIS A 142 26.73 -21.83 -26.59
CA HIS A 142 26.15 -22.98 -27.28
C HIS A 142 27.22 -23.98 -27.71
#